data_AF-A0A7M1QUY0-F1
#
_entry.id   AF-A0A7M1QUY0-F1
#
_cell.length_a   1.000
_cell.length_b   1.000
_cell.length_c   1.000
_cell.angle_alpha   90.00
_cell.angle_beta   90.00
_cell.angle_gamma   90.00
#
_symmetry.space_group_name_H-M   'P 1'
#
loop_
_entity.id
_entity.type
_entity.pdbx_description
1 polymer ?
#
loop_
_entity_poly.entity_id
_entity_poly.type
_entity_poly.pdbx_seq_one_letter_code
_entity_poly.pdbx_strand_id
1 'polypeptide(L)'
;MEARSRHCRVAERAFPYRPGPGNNSLRDPIVATITGLGYTQFLRAMLAKGASIAQPVHRLEVADAVVRTGGTGVSINDDIAQSTRYLIGHGLYAEPTSAVAHAAFRKLVRNGTIHASEQTVLILTRTALKATSATRTTLQRH
;
A
#
# COMPACT_ATOMS: atom_id res chain seq x y z
N MET A 1 -20.85 25.22 20.45
CA MET A 1 -19.50 24.77 20.06
C MET A 1 -19.66 23.40 19.41
N GLU A 2 -20.03 23.37 18.13
CA GLU A 2 -20.36 22.13 17.42
C GLU A 2 -19.09 21.39 16.99
N ALA A 3 -19.00 20.13 17.38
CA ALA A 3 -18.03 19.19 16.86
C ALA A 3 -18.34 18.91 15.38
N ARG A 4 -17.64 19.63 14.49
CA ARG A 4 -17.67 19.35 13.05
C ARG A 4 -17.15 17.92 12.82
N SER A 5 -18.08 17.00 12.58
CA SER A 5 -17.79 15.66 12.07
C SER A 5 -16.95 15.80 10.80
N ARG A 6 -15.66 15.50 10.89
CA ARG A 6 -14.76 15.49 9.74
C ARG A 6 -15.04 14.22 8.95
N HIS A 7 -16.11 14.27 8.16
CA HIS A 7 -16.43 13.22 7.19
C HIS A 7 -15.19 12.99 6.31
N CYS A 8 -14.76 11.73 6.22
CA CYS A 8 -13.67 11.31 5.36
C CYS A 8 -14.08 11.64 3.91
N ARG A 9 -13.58 12.75 3.37
CA ARG A 9 -13.90 13.27 2.01
C ARG A 9 -13.35 12.43 0.86
N VAL A 10 -12.90 11.20 1.14
CA VAL A 10 -12.46 10.23 0.13
C VAL A 10 -13.67 9.72 -0.67
N ALA A 11 -14.86 9.64 -0.08
CA ALA A 11 -16.04 9.01 -0.69
C ALA A 11 -16.65 9.76 -1.92
N GLU A 12 -16.28 11.02 -2.17
CA GLU A 12 -16.90 11.84 -3.24
C GLU A 12 -16.07 11.91 -4.53
N ARG A 13 -14.92 11.23 -4.62
CA ARG A 13 -14.04 11.31 -5.80
C ARG A 13 -13.79 9.94 -6.43
N ALA A 14 -13.88 9.90 -7.76
CA ALA A 14 -13.38 8.75 -8.52
C ALA A 14 -11.85 8.74 -8.47
N PHE A 15 -11.27 7.60 -8.08
CA PHE A 15 -9.81 7.41 -8.02
C PHE A 15 -9.35 6.43 -9.11
N PRO A 16 -9.26 6.87 -10.37
CA PRO A 16 -8.78 6.01 -11.44
C PRO A 16 -7.32 5.64 -11.18
N TYR A 17 -7.05 4.34 -11.07
CA TYR A 17 -5.68 3.85 -11.02
C TYR A 17 -4.95 4.25 -12.30
N ARG A 18 -3.81 4.95 -12.15
CA ARG A 18 -2.92 5.29 -13.27
C ARG A 18 -1.75 4.32 -13.27
N PRO A 19 -1.65 3.39 -14.25
CA PRO A 19 -0.48 2.55 -14.37
C PRO A 19 0.77 3.41 -14.64
N GLY A 20 1.91 3.00 -14.09
CA GLY A 20 3.19 3.59 -14.47
C GLY A 20 3.55 3.19 -15.92
N PRO A 21 4.48 3.91 -16.57
CA PRO A 21 4.86 3.61 -17.95
C PRO A 21 5.38 2.17 -18.08
N GLY A 22 4.84 1.41 -19.06
CA GLY A 22 5.40 0.13 -19.51
C GLY A 22 4.74 -1.17 -19.00
N ASN A 23 3.61 -1.13 -18.29
CA ASN A 23 2.92 -2.36 -17.89
C ASN A 23 1.42 -2.14 -17.61
N ASN A 24 0.54 -2.73 -18.43
CA ASN A 24 -0.92 -2.75 -18.22
C ASN A 24 -1.39 -3.84 -17.24
N SER A 25 -0.51 -4.74 -16.83
CA SER A 25 -0.82 -5.82 -15.89
C SER A 25 -0.32 -5.52 -14.48
N LEU A 26 -1.21 -5.53 -13.52
CA LEU A 26 -0.86 -5.35 -12.11
C LEU A 26 -0.09 -6.57 -11.55
N ARG A 27 0.65 -6.37 -10.46
CA ARG A 27 1.22 -7.50 -9.67
C ARG A 27 0.37 -7.86 -8.45
N ASP A 28 -0.54 -6.97 -8.08
CA ASP A 28 -1.40 -7.12 -6.91
C ASP A 28 -2.79 -7.60 -7.34
N PRO A 29 -3.22 -8.81 -6.95
CA PRO A 29 -4.49 -9.39 -7.38
C PRO A 29 -5.70 -8.65 -6.80
N ILE A 30 -5.58 -7.95 -5.68
CA ILE A 30 -6.67 -7.15 -5.09
C ILE A 30 -6.81 -5.85 -5.87
N VAL A 31 -5.71 -5.13 -6.12
CA VAL A 31 -5.74 -3.90 -6.93
C VAL A 31 -6.22 -4.20 -8.36
N ALA A 32 -5.84 -5.34 -8.92
CA ALA A 32 -6.35 -5.82 -10.21
C ALA A 32 -7.87 -5.98 -10.21
N THR A 33 -8.41 -6.60 -9.15
CA THR A 33 -9.87 -6.76 -9.00
C THR A 33 -10.58 -5.41 -8.89
N ILE A 34 -10.04 -4.46 -8.10
CA ILE A 34 -10.63 -3.12 -7.92
C ILE A 34 -10.62 -2.31 -9.23
N THR A 35 -9.56 -2.46 -10.04
CA THR A 35 -9.34 -1.62 -11.23
C THR A 35 -9.85 -2.25 -12.54
N GLY A 36 -10.28 -3.52 -12.50
CA GLY A 36 -10.66 -4.28 -13.69
C GLY A 36 -9.49 -4.61 -14.63
N LEU A 37 -8.25 -4.38 -14.18
CA LEU A 37 -7.05 -4.70 -14.97
C LEU A 37 -6.63 -6.15 -14.75
N GLY A 38 -6.02 -6.76 -15.78
CA GLY A 38 -5.35 -8.05 -15.63
C GLY A 38 -4.16 -7.96 -14.66
N TYR A 39 -3.72 -9.10 -14.12
CA TYR A 39 -2.52 -9.19 -13.31
C TYR A 39 -1.64 -10.36 -13.74
N THR A 40 -0.33 -10.19 -13.59
CA THR A 40 0.65 -11.23 -13.88
C THR A 40 1.42 -11.57 -12.60
N GLN A 41 1.36 -12.83 -12.20
CA GLN A 41 2.11 -13.32 -11.06
C GLN A 41 3.62 -13.23 -11.36
N PHE A 42 4.35 -12.47 -10.57
CA PHE A 42 5.81 -12.45 -10.64
C PHE A 42 6.38 -13.34 -9.53
N LEU A 43 7.17 -14.34 -9.91
CA LEU A 43 7.79 -15.31 -8.98
C LEU A 43 9.11 -14.82 -8.36
N ARG A 44 9.47 -13.53 -8.53
CA ARG A 44 10.69 -12.98 -7.90
C ARG A 44 10.48 -12.72 -6.42
N ALA A 45 11.55 -12.91 -5.64
CA ALA A 45 11.56 -12.60 -4.21
C ALA A 45 11.30 -11.11 -3.96
N MET A 46 10.20 -10.80 -3.28
CA MET A 46 9.86 -9.45 -2.83
C MET A 46 10.24 -9.25 -1.36
N LEU A 47 10.59 -8.00 -1.00
CA LEU A 47 10.88 -7.62 0.39
C LEU A 47 9.64 -7.78 1.29
N ALA A 48 8.46 -7.46 0.77
CA ALA A 48 7.18 -7.56 1.49
C ALA A 48 6.51 -8.92 1.30
N LYS A 49 7.21 -10.01 1.60
CA LYS A 49 6.75 -11.38 1.32
C LYS A 49 5.35 -11.70 1.89
N GLY A 50 5.00 -11.16 3.06
CA GLY A 50 3.68 -11.33 3.67
C GLY A 50 2.51 -10.65 2.93
N ALA A 51 2.81 -9.71 2.02
CA ALA A 51 1.82 -9.09 1.13
C ALA A 51 1.88 -9.66 -0.31
N SER A 52 2.83 -10.56 -0.60
CA SER A 52 3.02 -11.17 -1.92
C SER A 52 2.23 -12.47 -2.05
N ILE A 53 0.91 -12.40 -1.87
CA ILE A 53 0.00 -13.56 -1.93
C ILE A 53 -0.61 -13.65 -3.33
N ALA A 54 -0.39 -14.76 -4.03
CA ALA A 54 -0.87 -14.98 -5.39
C ALA A 54 -2.39 -15.07 -5.49
N GLN A 55 -3.01 -15.79 -4.55
CA GLN A 55 -4.44 -16.06 -4.51
C GLN A 55 -4.96 -15.75 -3.10
N PRO A 56 -5.29 -14.48 -2.80
CA PRO A 56 -5.84 -14.10 -1.51
C PRO A 56 -7.20 -14.77 -1.29
N VAL A 57 -7.37 -15.41 -0.14
CA VAL A 57 -8.62 -16.12 0.23
C VAL A 57 -9.83 -15.18 0.15
N HIS A 58 -9.69 -13.95 0.63
CA HIS A 58 -10.76 -12.94 0.67
C HIS A 58 -10.64 -11.87 -0.43
N ARG A 59 -10.13 -12.25 -1.61
CA ARG A 59 -9.84 -11.28 -2.68
C ARG A 59 -11.07 -10.48 -3.09
N LEU A 60 -12.22 -11.14 -3.25
CA LEU A 60 -13.44 -10.50 -3.75
C LEU A 60 -14.08 -9.63 -2.67
N GLU A 61 -14.10 -10.10 -1.43
CA GLU A 61 -14.66 -9.40 -0.27
C GLU A 61 -13.87 -8.12 0.03
N VAL A 62 -12.53 -8.19 -0.05
CA VAL A 62 -11.69 -7.00 0.12
C VAL A 62 -11.91 -6.02 -1.03
N ALA A 63 -11.98 -6.49 -2.28
CA ALA A 63 -12.21 -5.62 -3.42
C ALA A 63 -13.59 -4.94 -3.34
N ASP A 64 -14.64 -5.68 -2.99
CA ASP A 64 -15.99 -5.15 -2.79
C ASP A 64 -16.03 -4.09 -1.67
N ALA A 65 -15.39 -4.36 -0.53
CA ALA A 65 -15.31 -3.39 0.56
C ALA A 65 -14.61 -2.09 0.13
N VAL A 66 -13.53 -2.18 -0.65
CA VAL A 66 -12.84 -1.01 -1.19
C VAL A 66 -13.74 -0.24 -2.16
N VAL A 67 -14.41 -0.91 -3.10
CA VAL A 67 -15.28 -0.27 -4.08
C VAL A 67 -16.49 0.39 -3.40
N ARG A 68 -17.17 -0.31 -2.48
CA ARG A 68 -18.34 0.20 -1.75
C ARG A 68 -18.03 1.42 -0.88
N THR A 69 -16.79 1.59 -0.45
CA THR A 69 -16.36 2.75 0.35
C THR A 69 -15.86 3.91 -0.52
N GLY A 70 -15.91 3.79 -1.86
CA GLY A 70 -15.33 4.77 -2.78
C GLY A 70 -13.80 4.80 -2.73
N GLY A 71 -13.18 3.74 -2.22
CA GLY A 71 -11.74 3.62 -2.06
C GLY A 71 -11.03 3.19 -3.35
N THR A 72 -9.71 3.06 -3.25
CA THR A 72 -8.86 2.59 -4.34
C THR A 72 -7.63 1.85 -3.81
N GLY A 73 -6.85 1.27 -4.71
CA GLY A 73 -5.60 0.59 -4.41
C GLY A 73 -4.47 0.97 -5.36
N VAL A 74 -3.24 0.74 -4.92
CA VAL A 74 -2.04 0.98 -5.73
C VAL A 74 -1.05 -0.16 -5.54
N SER A 75 -0.49 -0.66 -6.64
CA SER A 75 0.56 -1.67 -6.59
C SER A 75 1.93 -1.03 -6.35
N ILE A 76 2.71 -1.63 -5.45
CA ILE A 76 4.04 -1.21 -5.01
C ILE A 76 5.07 -2.25 -5.44
N ASN A 77 6.05 -1.81 -6.24
CA ASN A 77 7.08 -2.69 -6.80
C ASN A 77 8.44 -2.53 -6.09
N ASP A 78 8.95 -1.29 -5.95
CA ASP A 78 10.38 -1.09 -5.60
C ASP A 78 10.64 -0.06 -4.47
N ASP A 79 9.60 0.44 -3.78
CA ASP A 79 9.73 1.55 -2.79
C ASP A 79 9.76 1.08 -1.32
N ILE A 80 9.79 -0.23 -1.08
CA ILE A 80 9.59 -0.81 0.26
C ILE A 80 10.78 -0.52 1.18
N ALA A 81 12.02 -0.74 0.72
CA ALA A 81 13.22 -0.53 1.54
C ALA A 81 13.37 0.93 2.00
N GLN A 82 13.15 1.88 1.11
CA GLN A 82 13.16 3.31 1.44
C GLN A 82 12.08 3.63 2.49
N SER A 83 10.88 3.06 2.33
CA SER A 83 9.79 3.27 3.28
C SER A 83 10.08 2.64 4.64
N THR A 84 10.68 1.45 4.69
CA THR A 84 11.13 0.82 5.94
C THR A 84 12.15 1.69 6.66
N ARG A 85 13.18 2.16 5.95
CA ARG A 85 14.20 3.07 6.52
C ARG A 85 13.59 4.36 7.04
N TYR A 86 12.69 4.97 6.25
CA TYR A 86 11.99 6.18 6.65
C TYR A 86 11.24 5.98 7.97
N LEU A 87 10.40 4.94 8.06
CA LEU A 87 9.61 4.66 9.26
C LEU A 87 10.52 4.43 10.48
N ILE A 88 11.56 3.62 10.34
CA ILE A 88 12.53 3.35 11.43
C ILE A 88 13.23 4.64 11.86
N GLY A 89 13.67 5.47 10.91
CA GLY A 89 14.29 6.77 11.20
C GLY A 89 13.38 7.75 11.93
N HIS A 90 12.06 7.53 11.90
CA HIS A 90 11.04 8.31 12.63
C HIS A 90 10.54 7.60 13.89
N GLY A 91 11.27 6.57 14.39
CA GLY A 91 10.91 5.83 15.61
C GLY A 91 9.80 4.79 15.42
N LEU A 92 9.32 4.57 14.19
CA LEU A 92 8.31 3.56 13.87
C LEU A 92 9.00 2.30 13.36
N TYR A 93 9.24 1.35 14.26
CA TYR A 93 9.98 0.12 13.97
C TYR A 93 9.16 -0.91 13.19
N ALA A 94 8.76 -0.59 11.95
CA ALA A 94 7.94 -1.43 11.07
C ALA A 94 8.80 -2.40 10.23
N GLU A 95 8.31 -3.62 10.01
CA GLU A 95 8.95 -4.55 9.06
C GLU A 95 8.61 -4.22 7.59
N PRO A 96 9.32 -4.78 6.59
CA PRO A 96 9.08 -4.47 5.18
C PRO A 96 7.65 -4.66 4.69
N THR A 97 6.93 -5.69 5.14
CA THR A 97 5.52 -5.87 4.75
C THR A 97 4.63 -4.76 5.28
N SER A 98 4.83 -4.28 6.51
CA SER A 98 4.07 -3.13 7.03
C SER A 98 4.49 -1.81 6.38
N ALA A 99 5.75 -1.67 5.96
CA ALA A 99 6.23 -0.49 5.25
C ALA A 99 5.59 -0.30 3.86
N VAL A 100 4.91 -1.31 3.30
CA VAL A 100 4.10 -1.18 2.08
C VAL A 100 3.03 -0.09 2.23
N ALA A 101 2.42 0.05 3.41
CA ALA A 101 1.43 1.11 3.67
C ALA A 101 2.00 2.51 3.46
N HIS A 102 3.23 2.74 3.93
CA HIS A 102 3.93 4.01 3.74
C HIS A 102 4.37 4.23 2.28
N ALA A 103 4.84 3.18 1.60
CA ALA A 103 5.16 3.26 0.18
C ALA A 103 3.92 3.61 -0.67
N ALA A 104 2.78 2.99 -0.37
CA ALA A 104 1.48 3.29 -0.98
C ALA A 104 1.06 4.73 -0.72
N PHE A 105 1.11 5.19 0.54
CA PHE A 105 0.81 6.58 0.89
C PHE A 105 1.66 7.56 0.09
N ARG A 106 2.99 7.39 0.03
CA ARG A 106 3.88 8.25 -0.75
C ARG A 106 3.48 8.30 -2.23
N LYS A 107 3.13 7.15 -2.82
CA LYS A 107 2.71 7.08 -4.23
C LYS A 107 1.37 7.78 -4.46
N LEU A 108 0.41 7.61 -3.55
CA LEU A 108 -0.91 8.26 -3.62
C LEU A 108 -0.79 9.78 -3.47
N VAL A 109 0.08 10.27 -2.59
CA VAL A 109 0.38 11.70 -2.45
C VAL A 109 1.03 12.27 -3.71
N ARG A 110 2.07 11.61 -4.24
CA ARG A 110 2.74 12.05 -5.49
C ARG A 110 1.80 12.13 -6.68
N ASN A 111 0.81 11.23 -6.73
CA ASN A 111 -0.16 11.17 -7.82
C ASN A 111 -1.37 12.10 -7.61
N GLY A 112 -1.42 12.85 -6.50
CA GLY A 112 -2.54 13.74 -6.16
C GLY A 112 -3.81 13.03 -5.72
N THR A 113 -3.75 11.72 -5.45
CA THR A 113 -4.88 10.94 -4.92
C THR A 113 -5.17 11.30 -3.47
N ILE A 114 -4.13 11.50 -2.68
CA ILE A 114 -4.24 12.01 -1.30
C ILE A 114 -3.61 13.41 -1.29
N HIS A 115 -4.35 14.40 -0.79
CA HIS A 115 -3.82 15.76 -0.66
C HIS A 115 -3.07 15.95 0.67
N ALA A 116 -2.06 16.83 0.68
CA ALA A 116 -1.30 17.15 1.88
C ALA A 116 -2.14 17.76 3.02
N SER A 117 -3.33 18.29 2.72
CA SER A 117 -4.28 18.81 3.70
C SER A 117 -5.22 17.74 4.29
N GLU A 118 -5.20 16.52 3.75
CA GLU A 118 -6.06 15.42 4.21
C GLU A 118 -5.42 14.68 5.39
N GLN A 119 -6.24 14.35 6.39
CA GLN A 119 -5.80 13.53 7.50
C GLN A 119 -5.79 12.06 7.08
N THR A 120 -4.60 11.46 7.05
CA THR A 120 -4.42 10.06 6.64
C THR A 120 -3.93 9.22 7.82
N VAL A 121 -4.54 8.05 8.01
CA VAL A 121 -4.11 7.05 9.00
C VAL A 121 -3.44 5.89 8.26
N LEU A 122 -2.22 5.53 8.65
CA LEU A 122 -1.49 4.36 8.12
C LEU A 122 -1.50 3.25 9.17
N ILE A 123 -2.00 2.07 8.79
CA ILE A 123 -2.02 0.90 9.67
C ILE A 123 -0.74 0.08 9.45
N LEU A 124 0.12 0.03 10.48
CA LEU A 124 1.36 -0.74 10.47
C LEU A 124 1.17 -2.03 11.28
N THR A 125 0.95 -3.13 10.59
CA THR A 125 0.45 -4.38 11.19
C THR A 125 1.51 -5.20 11.94
N ARG A 126 2.80 -5.00 11.65
CA ARG A 126 3.92 -5.79 12.20
C ARG A 126 5.12 -4.91 12.53
N THR A 127 5.78 -5.29 13.62
CA THR A 127 6.99 -4.64 14.10
C THR A 127 8.23 -5.41 13.67
N ALA A 128 9.31 -4.69 13.41
CA ALA A 128 10.61 -5.26 13.04
C ALA A 128 11.26 -6.09 14.17
N LEU A 129 10.78 -5.96 15.41
CA LEU A 129 11.13 -6.85 16.53
C LEU A 129 10.75 -8.31 16.26
N LYS A 130 9.67 -8.56 15.50
CA LYS A 130 9.21 -9.90 15.12
C LYS A 130 9.82 -10.41 13.81
N ALA A 131 10.56 -9.57 13.08
CA ALA A 131 11.12 -9.89 11.77
C ALA A 131 12.54 -9.33 11.61
N THR A 132 13.39 -9.61 12.60
CA THR A 132 14.73 -9.03 12.73
C THR A 132 15.63 -9.35 11.52
N SER A 133 15.53 -10.54 10.93
CA SER A 133 16.34 -10.95 9.76
C SER A 133 15.93 -10.23 8.47
N ALA A 134 14.63 -10.13 8.18
CA ALA A 134 14.10 -9.41 7.03
C ALA A 134 14.37 -7.90 7.13
N THR A 135 14.23 -7.34 8.34
CA THR A 135 14.53 -5.92 8.59
C THR A 135 16.02 -5.65 8.42
N ARG A 136 16.90 -6.47 9.02
CA ARG A 136 18.36 -6.34 8.87
C ARG A 136 18.79 -6.36 7.40
N THR A 137 18.31 -7.32 6.62
CA THR A 137 18.61 -7.41 5.18
C THR A 137 18.15 -6.17 4.42
N THR A 138 17.00 -5.60 4.79
CA THR A 138 16.46 -4.38 4.18
C THR A 138 17.32 -3.15 4.50
N LEU A 139 17.88 -3.09 5.70
CA LEU A 139 18.76 -2.01 6.13
C LEU A 139 20.18 -2.13 5.55
N GLN A 140 20.66 -3.35 5.29
CA GLN A 140 22.01 -3.63 4.77
C GLN A 140 22.12 -3.57 3.23
N ARG A 141 21.00 -3.56 2.50
CA ARG A 141 21.00 -3.37 1.04
C ARG A 141 20.92 -1.88 0.73
N HIS A 142 21.98 -1.37 0.08
CA HIS A 142 22.28 0.04 -0.23
C HIS A 142 22.87 0.84 0.93
#